data_AF-A0A379WXI0-F1
#
_entry.id   AF-A0A379WXI0-F1
#
_cell.length_a   1.000
_cell.length_b   1.000
_cell.length_c   1.000
_cell.angle_alpha   90.00
_cell.angle_beta   90.00
_cell.angle_gamma   90.00
#
_symmetry.space_group_name_H-M   'P 1'
#
loop_
_entity.id
_entity.type
_entity.pdbx_description
1 polymer ?
#
loop_
_entity_poly.entity_id
_entity_poly.type
_entity_poly.pdbx_seq_one_letter_code
_entity_poly.pdbx_strand_id
1 'polypeptide(L)'
;MDENGTLSGSSLTMIEGVRNLVAHCGIALDEVLRMATLYPARAIGVDKHLGSIAPGKVANLTAFTHDFKIIKTIVNGDEVVDLSK
;
A
#
# COMPACT_ATOMS: atom_id res chain seq x y z
N MET A 1 18.08 -15.78 -0.67
CA MET A 1 18.59 -16.59 -1.78
C MET A 1 19.09 -17.89 -1.20
N ASP A 2 18.88 -19.00 -1.91
CA ASP A 2 19.56 -20.25 -1.55
C ASP A 2 21.05 -20.20 -1.95
N GLU A 3 21.79 -21.24 -1.61
CA GLU A 3 23.20 -21.41 -1.96
C GLU A 3 23.49 -21.41 -3.47
N ASN A 4 22.45 -21.56 -4.31
CA ASN A 4 22.54 -21.53 -5.77
C ASN A 4 22.14 -20.18 -6.38
N GLY A 5 21.83 -19.17 -5.55
CA GLY A 5 21.41 -17.84 -6.02
C GLY A 5 19.95 -17.76 -6.47
N THR A 6 19.13 -18.77 -6.19
CA THR A 6 17.70 -18.77 -6.54
C THR A 6 16.94 -17.75 -5.68
N LEU A 7 16.12 -16.94 -6.34
CA LEU A 7 15.19 -16.02 -5.68
C LEU A 7 14.03 -16.81 -5.07
N SER A 8 13.88 -16.73 -3.74
CA SER A 8 12.81 -17.40 -2.98
C SER A 8 11.96 -16.35 -2.25
N GLY A 9 11.33 -15.47 -3.03
CA GLY A 9 10.53 -14.35 -2.52
C GLY A 9 11.26 -12.99 -2.58
N SER A 10 10.66 -11.99 -1.93
CA SER A 10 11.14 -10.61 -1.92
C SER A 10 11.13 -10.06 -0.49
N SER A 11 12.11 -9.22 -0.16
CA SER A 11 12.15 -8.44 1.09
C SER A 11 11.44 -7.08 0.96
N LEU A 12 10.76 -6.84 -0.16
CA LEU A 12 10.09 -5.58 -0.49
C LEU A 12 8.83 -5.37 0.35
N THR A 13 8.70 -4.19 0.95
CA THR A 13 7.47 -3.73 1.59
C THR A 13 6.52 -3.05 0.58
N MET A 14 5.23 -2.95 0.90
CA MET A 14 4.25 -2.34 -0.01
C MET A 14 4.61 -0.89 -0.38
N ILE A 15 5.04 -0.08 0.58
CA ILE A 15 5.37 1.33 0.34
C ILE A 15 6.61 1.49 -0.54
N GLU A 16 7.59 0.58 -0.42
CA GLU A 16 8.73 0.53 -1.34
C GLU A 16 8.32 0.12 -2.74
N GLY A 17 7.37 -0.81 -2.88
CA GLY A 17 6.77 -1.16 -4.17
C GLY A 17 6.10 0.04 -4.85
N VAL A 18 5.31 0.82 -4.08
CA VAL A 18 4.70 2.06 -4.59
C VAL A 18 5.78 3.04 -5.05
N ARG A 19 6.80 3.31 -4.22
CA ARG A 19 7.92 4.18 -4.56
C ARG A 19 8.62 3.73 -5.84
N ASN A 20 8.89 2.43 -5.97
CA ASN A 20 9.62 1.88 -7.10
C ASN A 20 8.83 2.01 -8.42
N LEU A 21 7.52 1.75 -8.40
CA LEU A 21 6.67 1.91 -9.59
C LEU A 21 6.59 3.37 -10.06
N VAL A 22 6.53 4.32 -9.12
CA VAL A 22 6.56 5.75 -9.46
C VAL A 22 7.94 6.15 -10.01
N ALA A 23 9.01 5.83 -9.30
CA ALA A 23 10.36 6.32 -9.62
C ALA A 23 11.01 5.62 -10.82
N HIS A 24 10.74 4.33 -11.02
CA HIS A 24 11.46 3.51 -11.99
C HIS A 24 10.57 3.02 -13.14
N CYS A 25 9.25 3.00 -12.98
CA CYS A 25 8.32 2.62 -14.05
C CYS A 25 7.54 3.82 -14.61
N GLY A 26 7.68 5.02 -14.02
CA GLY A 26 7.06 6.25 -14.53
C GLY A 26 5.53 6.28 -14.42
N ILE A 27 4.95 5.45 -13.56
CA ILE A 27 3.49 5.40 -13.37
C ILE A 27 3.08 6.50 -12.40
N ALA A 28 1.99 7.22 -12.73
CA ALA A 28 1.46 8.27 -11.87
C ALA A 28 1.09 7.72 -10.47
N LEU A 29 1.36 8.52 -9.42
CA LEU A 29 1.19 8.08 -8.03
C LEU A 29 -0.23 7.60 -7.72
N ASP A 30 -1.26 8.29 -8.21
CA ASP A 30 -2.65 7.92 -7.98
C ASP A 30 -3.02 6.57 -8.61
N GLU A 31 -2.44 6.24 -9.77
CA GLU A 31 -2.60 4.94 -10.41
C GLU A 31 -1.88 3.84 -9.63
N VAL A 32 -0.65 4.09 -9.20
CA VAL A 32 0.08 3.13 -8.35
C VAL A 32 -0.65 2.87 -7.04
N LEU A 33 -1.25 3.90 -6.44
CA LEU A 33 -2.08 3.73 -5.25
C LEU A 33 -3.31 2.86 -5.53
N ARG A 34 -3.97 3.00 -6.69
CA ARG A 34 -5.05 2.08 -7.11
C ARG A 34 -4.54 0.65 -7.31
N MET A 35 -3.35 0.46 -7.87
CA MET A 35 -2.70 -0.85 -8.01
C MET A 35 -2.40 -1.49 -6.65
N ALA A 36 -2.05 -0.69 -5.64
CA ALA A 36 -1.77 -1.17 -4.30
C ALA A 36 -3.03 -1.40 -3.43
N THR A 37 -4.18 -0.84 -3.80
CA THR A 37 -5.38 -0.82 -2.94
C THR A 37 -6.64 -1.29 -3.67
N LEU A 38 -7.16 -0.51 -4.62
CA LEU A 38 -8.42 -0.76 -5.30
C LEU A 38 -8.40 -2.03 -6.15
N TYR A 39 -7.34 -2.26 -6.93
CA TYR A 39 -7.28 -3.41 -7.85
C TYR A 39 -7.18 -4.74 -7.10
N PRO A 40 -6.34 -4.89 -6.05
CA PRO A 40 -6.36 -6.08 -5.19
C PRO A 40 -7.72 -6.29 -4.53
N ALA A 41 -8.36 -5.22 -4.03
CA ALA A 41 -9.68 -5.33 -3.41
C ALA A 41 -10.75 -5.83 -4.40
N ARG A 42 -10.72 -5.36 -5.65
CA ARG A 42 -11.59 -5.86 -6.73
C ARG A 42 -11.28 -7.30 -7.11
N ALA A 43 -9.99 -7.64 -7.22
CA ALA A 43 -9.56 -8.98 -7.61
C ALA A 43 -10.06 -10.07 -6.65
N ILE A 44 -10.22 -9.75 -5.36
CA ILE A 44 -10.75 -10.68 -4.35
C ILE A 44 -12.20 -10.39 -3.93
N GLY A 45 -12.89 -9.44 -4.58
CA GLY A 45 -14.32 -9.17 -4.35
C GLY A 45 -14.66 -8.43 -3.04
N VAL A 46 -13.73 -7.68 -2.46
CA VAL A 46 -13.93 -6.93 -1.20
C VAL A 46 -13.98 -5.40 -1.40
N ASP A 47 -13.99 -4.93 -2.65
CA ASP A 47 -13.94 -3.51 -2.99
C ASP A 47 -15.17 -2.72 -2.53
N LYS A 48 -16.29 -3.38 -2.22
CA LYS A 48 -17.44 -2.73 -1.55
C LYS A 48 -17.08 -2.19 -0.16
N HIS A 49 -16.11 -2.80 0.52
CA HIS A 49 -15.72 -2.46 1.89
C HIS A 49 -14.31 -1.88 2.01
N LEU A 50 -13.39 -2.22 1.09
CA LEU A 50 -11.97 -1.88 1.14
C LEU A 50 -11.47 -1.26 -0.18
N GLY A 51 -10.21 -0.82 -0.18
CA GLY A 51 -9.48 -0.42 -1.39
C GLY A 51 -9.75 1.00 -1.90
N SER A 52 -10.63 1.77 -1.25
CA SER A 52 -10.79 3.20 -1.53
C SER A 52 -11.35 3.94 -0.32
N ILE A 53 -11.25 5.27 -0.33
CA ILE A 53 -11.82 6.14 0.70
C ILE A 53 -13.18 6.62 0.21
N ALA A 54 -14.25 6.16 0.86
CA ALA A 54 -15.63 6.57 0.56
C ALA A 54 -16.53 6.36 1.79
N PRO A 55 -17.62 7.13 1.95
CA PRO A 55 -18.60 6.89 3.00
C PRO A 55 -19.11 5.43 2.99
N GLY A 56 -19.24 4.83 4.17
CA GLY A 56 -19.71 3.45 4.36
C GLY A 56 -18.65 2.36 4.20
N LYS A 57 -17.40 2.70 3.83
CA LYS A 57 -16.28 1.74 3.80
C LYS A 57 -15.55 1.67 5.15
N VAL A 58 -14.81 0.57 5.34
CA VAL A 58 -13.99 0.37 6.53
C VAL A 58 -12.83 1.35 6.52
N ALA A 59 -12.57 1.99 7.67
CA ALA A 59 -11.47 2.93 7.86
C ALA A 59 -10.11 2.20 8.00
N ASN A 60 -9.67 1.56 6.91
CA ASN A 60 -8.31 1.05 6.74
C ASN A 60 -7.53 2.05 5.89
N LEU A 61 -6.71 2.88 6.54
CA LEU A 61 -6.07 4.04 5.94
C LEU A 61 -4.57 4.05 6.26
N THR A 62 -3.76 4.55 5.32
CA THR A 62 -2.33 4.79 5.51
C THR A 62 -2.01 6.20 5.05
N ALA A 63 -1.36 6.98 5.92
CA ALA A 63 -0.79 8.27 5.59
C ALA A 63 0.72 8.16 5.50
N PHE A 64 1.30 8.81 4.48
CA PHE A 64 2.73 8.80 4.21
C PHE A 64 3.17 10.14 3.60
N THR A 65 4.46 10.42 3.68
CA THR A 65 5.09 11.64 3.16
C THR A 65 5.45 11.53 1.67
N HIS A 66 5.84 12.64 1.02
CA HIS A 66 6.29 12.61 -0.37
C HIS A 66 7.56 11.77 -0.61
N ASP A 67 8.37 11.52 0.42
CA ASP A 67 9.51 10.58 0.38
C ASP A 67 9.13 9.14 0.74
N PHE A 68 7.84 8.81 0.71
CA PHE A 68 7.29 7.45 0.90
C PHE A 68 7.57 6.87 2.31
N LYS A 69 7.62 7.72 3.35
CA LYS A 69 7.67 7.26 4.75
C LYS A 69 6.27 7.21 5.34
N ILE A 70 5.89 6.08 5.91
CA ILE A 70 4.62 5.92 6.61
C ILE A 70 4.66 6.75 7.89
N ILE A 71 3.65 7.60 8.09
CA ILE A 71 3.49 8.42 9.30
C ILE A 71 2.34 7.95 10.17
N LYS A 72 1.32 7.31 9.58
CA LYS A 72 0.14 6.83 10.31
C LYS A 72 -0.55 5.68 9.60
N THR A 73 -1.07 4.73 10.36
CA THR A 73 -1.97 3.69 9.86
C THR A 73 -3.17 3.53 10.79
N ILE A 74 -4.35 3.44 10.19
CA ILE A 74 -5.63 3.19 10.86
C ILE A 74 -6.15 1.84 10.36
N VAL A 75 -6.59 0.98 11.27
CA VAL A 75 -7.17 -0.34 10.96
C VAL A 75 -8.50 -0.46 11.70
N ASN A 76 -9.59 -0.71 10.96
CA ASN A 76 -10.95 -0.77 11.47
C ASN A 76 -11.39 0.49 12.24
N GLY A 77 -10.78 1.64 11.94
CA GLY A 77 -11.02 2.90 12.66
C GLY A 77 -10.07 3.17 13.82
N ASP A 78 -9.27 2.19 14.23
CA ASP A 78 -8.31 2.33 15.33
C ASP A 78 -6.92 2.68 14.81
N GLU A 79 -6.24 3.61 15.48
CA GLU A 79 -4.87 3.97 15.15
C GLU A 79 -3.90 2.88 15.64
N VAL A 80 -3.17 2.24 14.72
CA VAL A 80 -2.25 1.13 15.03
C VAL A 80 -0.78 1.51 14.89
N VAL A 81 -0.47 2.52 14.08
CA VAL A 81 0.87 3.08 13.90
C VAL A 81 0.75 4.59 13.90
N ASP A 82 1.52 5.25 14.77
CA ASP A 82 1.70 6.71 14.81
C ASP A 82 3.20 7.03 14.86
N LEU A 83 3.72 7.54 13.74
CA LEU A 83 5.10 7.99 13.60
C LEU A 83 5.16 9.48 13.25
N SER A 84 4.06 10.20 13.53
CA SER A 84 3.94 11.65 13.25
C SER A 84 4.54 12.55 14.36
N LYS A 85 5.12 11.94 15.39
CA LYS A 85 5.77 12.62 16.52
C LYS A 85 7.27 12.81 16.32
#